data_AF-A0A661R2D4-F1
#
_entry.id   AF-A0A661R2D4-F1
#
_cell.length_a   1.000
_cell.length_b   1.000
_cell.length_c   1.000
_cell.angle_alpha   90.00
_cell.angle_beta   90.00
_cell.angle_gamma   90.00
#
_symmetry.space_group_name_H-M   'P 1'
#
loop_
_entity.id
_entity.type
_entity.pdbx_description
1 polymer ?
#
loop_
_entity_poly.entity_id
_entity_poly.type
_entity_poly.pdbx_seq_one_letter_code
_entity_poly.pdbx_strand_id
1 'polypeptide(L)' 'MKKCRIVFSGSGGQGVITAAIILAEAAVLYENLNAVQSQDYGAAARGGSSRADVII' A
#
# COMPACT_ATOMS: atom_id res chain seq x y z
N MET A 1 -7.04 -18.37 -4.17
CA MET A 1 -7.68 -17.04 -4.20
C MET A 1 -7.51 -16.42 -5.58
N LYS A 2 -8.46 -15.61 -6.07
CA LYS A 2 -8.21 -14.77 -7.24
C LYS A 2 -7.25 -13.64 -6.84
N LYS A 3 -6.32 -13.31 -7.72
CA LYS A 3 -5.38 -12.19 -7.54
C LYS A 3 -6.17 -10.91 -7.24
N CYS A 4 -5.94 -10.32 -6.07
CA CYS A 4 -6.60 -9.10 -5.62
C CYS A 4 -5.61 -7.93 -5.74
N ARG A 5 -5.99 -6.85 -6.44
CA ARG A 5 -5.21 -5.62 -6.51
C ARG A 5 -5.95 -4.53 -5.76
N ILE A 6 -5.27 -3.92 -4.79
CA ILE A 6 -5.80 -2.89 -3.91
C ILE A 6 -4.93 -1.66 -4.11
N VAL A 7 -5.55 -0.50 -4.33
CA VAL A 7 -4.87 0.77 -4.59
C VAL A 7 -5.24 1.75 -3.51
N PHE A 8 -4.23 2.25 -2.81
CA PHE A 8 -4.31 3.34 -1.86
C PHE A 8 -3.82 4.61 -2.55
N SER A 9 -4.57 5.69 -2.43
CA SER A 9 -4.17 7.00 -2.96
C SER A 9 -4.60 8.11 -2.02
N GLY A 10 -3.80 9.16 -1.90
CA GLY A 10 -4.15 10.33 -1.11
C GLY A 10 -3.02 11.35 -1.05
N SER A 11 -3.12 12.30 -0.12
CA SER A 11 -2.08 13.30 0.09
C SER A 11 -0.91 12.73 0.88
N GLY A 12 0.31 13.06 0.46
CA GLY A 12 1.55 12.69 1.15
C GLY A 12 1.59 13.21 2.58
N GLY A 13 2.03 12.35 3.50
CA GLY A 13 2.07 12.65 4.93
C GLY A 13 0.82 12.25 5.73
N GLN A 14 -0.21 11.70 5.08
CA GLN A 14 -1.44 11.22 5.76
C GLN A 14 -1.41 9.72 6.12
N GLY A 15 -0.31 9.02 5.85
CA GLY A 15 -0.16 7.60 6.20
C GLY A 15 -0.70 6.61 5.15
N VAL A 16 -0.99 7.04 3.93
CA VAL A 16 -1.49 6.19 2.82
C VAL A 16 -0.58 4.98 2.56
N ILE A 17 0.73 5.22 2.50
CA ILE A 17 1.73 4.17 2.28
C ILE A 17 1.78 3.21 3.48
N THR A 18 1.76 3.76 4.69
CA THR A 18 1.76 2.96 5.93
C THR A 18 0.55 2.03 6.00
N ALA A 19 -0.64 2.51 5.62
CA ALA A 19 -1.84 1.69 5.56
C ALA A 19 -1.70 0.53 4.58
N ALA A 20 -1.10 0.77 3.40
CA ALA A 20 -0.83 -0.28 2.42
C ALA A 20 0.16 -1.34 2.92
N ILE A 21 1.21 -0.91 3.64
CA ILE A 21 2.18 -1.82 4.27
C ILE A 21 1.50 -2.70 5.32
N ILE A 22 0.72 -2.11 6.22
CA ILE A 22 0.00 -2.84 7.27
C ILE A 22 -0.93 -3.91 6.66
N LEU A 23 -1.64 -3.57 5.58
CA LEU A 23 -2.50 -4.55 4.90
C LEU A 23 -1.70 -5.71 4.30
N ALA A 24 -0.59 -5.42 3.63
CA ALA A 24 0.26 -6.45 3.02
C ALA A 24 0.91 -7.35 4.09
N GLU A 25 1.40 -6.77 5.18
CA GLU A 25 1.93 -7.51 6.32
C GLU A 25 0.87 -8.39 6.97
N ALA A 26 -0.35 -7.88 7.15
CA ALA A 26 -1.42 -8.67 7.72
C ALA A 26 -1.77 -9.89 6.86
N ALA A 27 -1.81 -9.71 5.53
CA ALA A 27 -2.05 -10.79 4.58
C ALA A 27 -0.96 -11.88 4.65
N VAL A 28 0.31 -11.49 4.80
CA VAL A 28 1.43 -12.44 4.87
C VAL A 28 1.55 -13.11 6.24
N LEU A 29 1.46 -12.33 7.31
CA LEU A 29 1.76 -12.80 8.68
C LEU A 29 0.60 -13.57 9.31
N TYR A 30 -0.65 -13.19 9.03
CA TYR A 30 -1.81 -13.76 9.71
C TYR A 30 -2.68 -14.64 8.80
N GLU A 31 -2.72 -14.36 7.50
CA GLU A 31 -3.58 -15.09 6.55
C GLU A 31 -2.83 -16.14 5.71
N ASN A 32 -1.49 -16.29 5.88
CA ASN A 32 -0.64 -17.16 5.04
C ASN A 32 -0.78 -16.90 3.53
N LEU A 33 -1.05 -15.66 3.14
CA LEU A 33 -1.15 -15.24 1.75
C LEU A 33 0.19 -14.65 1.28
N ASN A 34 0.39 -14.63 -0.04
CA ASN A 34 1.52 -13.91 -0.62
C ASN A 34 1.06 -12.49 -0.93
N ALA A 35 1.78 -11.47 -0.46
CA ALA A 35 1.49 -10.08 -0.81
C ALA A 35 2.72 -9.37 -1.34
N VAL A 36 2.50 -8.46 -2.29
CA VAL A 36 3.49 -7.50 -2.79
C VAL A 36 2.92 -6.10 -2.63
N GLN A 37 3.64 -5.22 -1.95
CA GLN A 37 3.32 -3.81 -1.84
C GLN A 37 4.31 -2.99 -2.68
N SER A 38 3.81 -1.98 -3.37
CA SER A 38 4.59 -0.98 -4.09
C SER A 38 4.06 0.41 -3.77
N GLN A 39 4.91 1.41 -3.85
CA GLN A 39 4.58 2.79 -3.51
C GLN A 39 5.16 3.74 -4.55
N ASP A 40 4.39 4.77 -4.88
CA ASP A 40 4.75 5.86 -5.78
C ASP A 40 4.43 7.18 -5.06
N TYR A 41 5.44 8.01 -4.90
CA TYR A 41 5.30 9.34 -4.31
C TYR A 41 6.19 10.32 -5.08
N GLY A 42 5.67 11.52 -5.31
CA GLY A 42 6.44 12.60 -5.94
C GLY A 42 7.57 13.12 -5.05
N ALA A 43 8.45 13.95 -5.61
CA ALA A 43 9.57 14.57 -4.88
C ALA A 43 9.16 15.30 -3.59
N ALA A 44 7.90 15.76 -3.51
CA ALA A 44 7.31 16.28 -2.29
C ALA A 44 6.71 15.14 -1.44
N ALA A 45 7.44 14.72 -0.40
CA ALA A 45 7.01 13.70 0.56
C ALA A 45 5.75 14.10 1.38
N ARG A 46 5.36 15.39 1.36
CA ARG A 46 4.19 15.93 2.04
C ARG A 46 3.41 16.88 1.13
N GLY A 47 2.08 16.81 1.17
CA GLY A 47 1.19 17.67 0.38
C GLY A 47 1.06 17.29 -1.10
N GLY A 48 1.98 16.49 -1.65
CA GLY A 48 1.87 15.91 -2.99
C GLY A 48 0.90 14.71 -3.05
N SER A 49 0.68 14.19 -4.26
CA SER A 49 -0.05 12.92 -4.43
C SER A 49 0.85 11.76 -4.02
N SER A 50 0.30 10.81 -3.26
CA SER A 50 0.95 9.55 -2.88
C SER A 50 0.03 8.40 -3.23
N ARG A 51 0.61 7.34 -3.78
CA ARG A 51 -0.06 6.12 -4.17
C ARG A 51 0.68 4.91 -3.62
N ALA A 52 -0.05 3.89 -3.21
CA ALA A 52 0.50 2.58 -2.91
C ALA A 52 -0.40 1.49 -3.48
N ASP A 53 0.19 0.51 -4.13
CA ASP A 53 -0.50 -0.65 -4.68
C ASP A 53 -0.15 -1.89 -3.85
N VAL A 54 -1.15 -2.70 -3.50
CA VAL A 54 -0.97 -4.01 -2.86
C VAL A 54 -1.57 -5.07 -3.78
N ILE A 55 -0.83 -6.15 -3.99
CA ILE A 55 -1.27 -7.35 -4.71
C ILE A 55 -1.23 -8.52 -3.74
N ILE A 56 -2.35 -9.21 -3.56
CA ILE A 56 -2.50 -10.42 -2.76
C ILE A 56 -2.93 -11.59 -3.67
#